data_AF-A0A821QH88-F1
#
_entry.id   AF-A0A821QH88-F1
#
_cell.length_a   1.000
_cell.length_b   1.000
_cell.length_c   1.000
_cell.angle_alpha   90.00
_cell.angle_beta   90.00
_cell.angle_gamma   90.00
#
_symmetry.space_group_name_H-M   'P 1'
#
loop_
_entity.id
_entity.type
_entity.pdbx_description
1 polymer ?
#
loop_
_entity_poly.entity_id
_entity_poly.type
_entity_poly.pdbx_seq_one_letter_code
_entity_poly.pdbx_strand_id
1 'polypeptide(L)'
;CKVENQYGTHTVEINIEVLPPPSTQQKLKDFDISRGQDVKLTVTANGTPLPPCIWFHNDKKIYPKPNHIIIIDDGPAHTLQLLDVQLSDAGTYK
;
A
#
# COMPACT_ATOMS: atom_id res chain seq x y z
N CYS A 1 18.73 19.34 24.44
CA CYS A 1 19.60 20.45 24.91
C CYS A 1 18.95 21.11 26.11
N LYS A 2 19.66 21.24 27.23
CA LYS A 2 19.16 21.84 28.46
C LYS A 2 19.72 23.27 28.54
N VAL A 3 18.85 24.26 28.71
CA VAL A 3 19.21 25.65 29.02
C VAL A 3 18.43 26.02 30.27
N GLU A 4 19.12 26.41 31.34
CA GLU A 4 18.52 26.84 32.62
C GLU A 4 18.90 28.29 32.89
N ASN A 5 17.93 29.10 33.32
CA ASN A 5 18.18 30.42 33.90
C ASN A 5 17.15 30.74 34.99
N GLN A 6 17.51 31.64 35.90
CA GLN A 6 16.95 31.87 37.24
C GLN A 6 15.48 32.35 37.38
N TYR A 7 14.63 32.29 36.35
CA TYR A 7 13.22 32.77 36.42
C TYR A 7 12.18 31.76 35.91
N GLY A 8 12.49 30.48 35.97
CA GLY A 8 11.52 29.40 35.75
C GLY A 8 11.82 28.58 34.51
N THR A 9 11.59 27.28 34.66
CA THR A 9 11.75 26.28 33.61
C THR A 9 10.38 26.08 32.98
N HIS A 10 10.20 26.50 31.73
CA HIS A 10 9.05 26.09 30.93
C HIS A 10 9.41 24.76 30.27
N THR A 11 8.99 23.66 30.88
CA THR A 11 9.12 22.34 30.30
C THR A 11 7.92 22.13 29.37
N VAL A 12 8.14 22.22 28.06
CA VAL A 12 7.14 21.76 27.08
C VAL A 12 7.29 20.26 26.96
N GLU A 13 6.30 19.52 27.45
CA GLU A 13 6.18 18.08 27.22
C GLU A 13 5.67 17.86 25.79
N ILE A 14 6.58 17.52 24.87
CA ILE A 14 6.22 17.13 23.51
C ILE A 14 5.93 15.63 23.55
N ASN A 15 4.65 15.26 23.54
CA ASN A 15 4.23 13.88 23.29
C ASN A 15 4.60 13.50 21.85
N ILE A 16 5.74 12.86 21.65
CA ILE A 16 6.10 12.26 20.37
C ILE A 16 5.41 10.89 20.30
N GLU A 17 4.22 10.84 19.72
CA GLU A 17 3.61 9.58 19.30
C GLU A 17 4.36 9.05 18.07
N VAL A 18 5.20 8.04 18.28
CA VAL A 18 5.85 7.32 17.18
C VAL A 18 4.79 6.45 16.51
N LEU A 19 4.19 6.97 15.44
CA LEU A 19 3.25 6.20 14.63
C LEU A 19 3.98 5.02 13.99
N PRO A 20 3.44 3.78 14.07
CA PRO A 20 4.10 2.61 13.52
C PRO A 20 4.26 2.75 12.00
N PRO A 21 5.36 2.24 11.42
CA PRO A 21 5.55 2.24 9.98
C PRO A 21 4.42 1.44 9.32
N PRO A 22 3.99 1.83 8.10
CA PRO A 22 2.93 1.13 7.41
C PRO A 22 3.29 -0.34 7.22
N SER A 23 2.43 -1.23 7.72
CA SER A 23 2.60 -2.68 7.62
C SER A 23 1.57 -3.26 6.67
N THR A 24 2.03 -4.03 5.68
CA THR A 24 1.16 -4.82 4.80
C THR A 24 0.81 -6.11 5.54
N GLN A 25 -0.47 -6.26 5.92
CA GLN A 25 -0.91 -7.45 6.66
C GLN A 25 -1.19 -8.64 5.73
N GLN A 26 -1.63 -8.39 4.50
CA GLN A 26 -1.96 -9.42 3.53
C GLN A 26 -0.92 -9.47 2.42
N LYS A 27 -0.05 -10.49 2.48
CA LYS A 27 0.86 -10.80 1.37
C LYS A 27 0.05 -11.29 0.19
N LEU A 28 0.36 -10.79 -1.00
CA LEU A 28 -0.10 -11.37 -2.26
C LEU A 28 0.32 -12.84 -2.27
N LYS A 29 -0.64 -13.73 -2.50
CA LYS A 29 -0.37 -15.15 -2.72
C LYS A 29 -0.10 -15.36 -4.19
N ASP A 30 0.66 -16.40 -4.51
CA ASP A 30 0.81 -16.86 -5.88
C ASP A 30 -0.53 -17.39 -6.37
N PHE A 31 -0.94 -16.97 -7.58
CA PHE A 31 -2.16 -17.42 -8.22
C PHE A 31 -1.83 -17.89 -9.64
N ASP A 32 -2.19 -19.12 -9.95
CA ASP A 32 -2.19 -19.65 -11.32
C ASP A 32 -3.54 -19.35 -11.97
N ILE A 33 -3.54 -18.54 -13.03
CA ILE A 33 -4.74 -18.10 -13.74
C ILE A 33 -4.65 -18.46 -15.21
N SER A 34 -5.74 -19.01 -15.74
CA SER A 34 -5.88 -19.31 -17.16
C SER A 34 -6.17 -18.05 -17.97
N ARG A 35 -5.72 -18.04 -19.23
CA ARG A 35 -5.99 -16.94 -20.17
C ARG A 35 -7.50 -16.66 -20.28
N GLY A 36 -7.88 -15.38 -20.29
CA GLY A 36 -9.27 -14.94 -20.44
C GLY A 36 -10.11 -15.07 -19.17
N GLN A 37 -9.47 -15.32 -18.02
CA GLN A 37 -10.10 -15.20 -16.71
C GLN A 37 -9.76 -13.85 -16.09
N ASP A 38 -10.56 -13.46 -15.11
CA ASP A 38 -10.33 -12.24 -14.33
C ASP A 38 -9.67 -12.60 -13.00
N VAL A 39 -8.73 -11.77 -12.55
CA VAL A 39 -8.07 -11.94 -11.25
C VAL A 39 -8.26 -10.71 -10.39
N LYS A 40 -8.45 -10.94 -9.09
CA LYS A 40 -8.55 -9.90 -8.06
C LYS A 40 -7.47 -10.13 -7.02
N LEU A 41 -6.53 -9.19 -6.93
CA LEU A 41 -5.48 -9.13 -5.94
C LEU A 41 -5.85 -8.08 -4.89
N THR A 42 -6.05 -8.48 -3.64
CA THR A 42 -6.40 -7.56 -2.55
C THR A 42 -5.32 -7.59 -1.47
N VAL A 43 -4.85 -6.42 -1.09
CA VAL A 43 -3.83 -6.18 -0.06
C VAL A 43 -4.41 -5.22 0.97
N THR A 44 -4.23 -5.54 2.25
CA THR A 44 -4.60 -4.65 3.34
C THR A 44 -3.36 -3.98 3.92
N ALA A 45 -3.31 -2.65 3.83
CA ALA A 45 -2.26 -1.83 4.41
C ALA A 45 -2.79 -1.14 5.68
N ASN A 46 -2.03 -1.24 6.77
CA ASN A 46 -2.34 -0.55 8.02
C ASN A 46 -1.29 0.52 8.26
N GLY A 47 -1.72 1.74 8.58
CA GLY A 47 -0.85 2.87 8.91
C GLY A 47 -1.68 4.10 9.23
N THR A 48 -1.14 4.97 10.07
CA THR A 48 -1.77 6.26 10.42
C THR A 48 -0.76 7.36 10.08
N PRO A 49 -0.98 8.22 9.07
CA PRO A 49 -2.08 8.16 8.09
C PRO A 49 -1.96 6.94 7.16
N LEU A 50 -3.07 6.56 6.52
CA LEU A 50 -3.10 5.46 5.57
C LEU A 50 -2.07 5.69 4.44
N PRO A 51 -1.15 4.74 4.19
CA PRO A 51 -0.15 4.89 3.15
C PRO A 51 -0.81 4.80 1.76
N PRO A 52 -0.29 5.53 0.76
CA PRO A 52 -0.71 5.30 -0.62
C PRO A 52 -0.24 3.92 -1.09
N CYS A 53 -1.13 3.18 -1.77
CA CYS A 53 -0.78 1.91 -2.40
C CYS A 53 -0.40 2.12 -3.87
N ILE A 54 0.68 1.48 -4.31
CA ILE A 54 1.13 1.51 -5.70
C ILE A 54 1.42 0.08 -6.11
N TRP A 55 0.77 -0.35 -7.18
CA TRP A 55 0.98 -1.68 -7.75
C TRP A 55 2.10 -1.68 -8.78
N PHE A 56 2.91 -2.72 -8.77
CA PHE A 56 3.95 -2.96 -9.76
C PHE A 56 3.78 -4.35 -10.37
N HIS A 57 4.06 -4.46 -11.66
CA HIS A 57 4.16 -5.71 -12.41
C HIS A 57 5.55 -5.78 -13.02
N ASN A 58 6.34 -6.80 -12.69
CA ASN A 58 7.72 -6.97 -13.17
C ASN A 58 8.56 -5.68 -13.00
N ASP A 59 8.53 -5.10 -11.79
CA ASP A 59 9.19 -3.84 -11.43
C ASP A 59 8.69 -2.58 -12.14
N LYS A 60 7.66 -2.69 -12.98
CA LYS A 60 7.04 -1.54 -13.66
C LYS A 60 5.76 -1.14 -12.94
N LYS A 61 5.62 0.16 -12.69
CA LYS A 61 4.41 0.71 -12.08
C LYS A 61 3.20 0.41 -12.98
N ILE A 62 2.16 -0.13 -12.36
CA ILE A 62 0.88 -0.39 -13.00
C ILE A 62 0.04 0.89 -12.93
N TYR A 63 -0.65 1.18 -14.03
CA TYR A 63 -1.62 2.26 -14.11
C TYR A 63 -2.99 1.66 -14.44
N PRO A 64 -4.07 2.27 -13.93
CA PRO A 64 -5.42 1.84 -14.28
C PRO A 64 -5.62 1.97 -15.79
N LYS A 65 -6.22 0.94 -16.39
CA LYS A 65 -6.53 0.88 -17.81
C LYS A 65 -8.01 0.57 -17.94
N PRO A 66 -8.82 1.46 -18.53
CA PRO A 66 -10.22 1.14 -18.81
C PRO A 66 -10.22 -0.11 -19.68
N ASN A 67 -10.85 -1.19 -19.18
CA ASN A 67 -11.01 -2.50 -19.81
C ASN A 67 -9.94 -3.57 -19.54
N HIS A 68 -8.85 -3.27 -18.82
CA HIS A 68 -7.83 -4.31 -18.51
C HIS A 68 -7.40 -4.29 -17.05
N ILE A 69 -7.28 -3.10 -16.45
CA ILE A 69 -6.72 -2.94 -15.11
C ILE A 69 -7.59 -1.97 -14.31
N ILE A 70 -8.20 -2.48 -13.24
CA ILE A 70 -9.01 -1.71 -12.31
C ILE A 70 -8.28 -1.67 -10.97
N ILE A 71 -8.06 -0.47 -10.43
CA ILE A 71 -7.48 -0.26 -9.11
C ILE A 71 -8.55 0.36 -8.22
N ILE A 72 -8.79 -0.25 -7.07
CA ILE A 72 -9.80 0.17 -6.10
C ILE A 72 -9.09 0.36 -4.76
N ASP A 73 -9.12 1.57 -4.24
CA ASP A 73 -8.61 1.92 -2.92
C ASP A 73 -9.80 2.19 -1.98
N ASP A 74 -10.05 1.28 -1.04
CA ASP A 74 -11.13 1.34 -0.06
C ASP A 74 -10.55 1.33 1.36
N GLY A 75 -10.18 2.53 1.85
CA GLY A 75 -9.56 2.71 3.16
C GLY A 75 -8.27 1.90 3.31
N PRO A 76 -8.21 0.90 4.22
CA PRO A 76 -7.05 0.03 4.38
C PRO A 76 -6.94 -1.06 3.32
N ALA A 77 -7.99 -1.31 2.53
CA ALA A 77 -8.02 -2.38 1.53
C ALA A 77 -7.75 -1.82 0.13
N HIS A 78 -6.68 -2.30 -0.49
CA HIS A 78 -6.28 -1.94 -1.84
C HIS A 78 -6.44 -3.14 -2.74
N THR A 79 -7.17 -2.99 -3.84
CA THR A 79 -7.47 -4.07 -4.78
C THR A 79 -6.99 -3.71 -6.18
N LEU A 80 -6.26 -4.63 -6.80
CA LEU A 80 -5.95 -4.65 -8.22
C LEU A 80 -6.74 -5.77 -8.88
N GLN A 81 -7.56 -5.43 -9.86
CA GLN A 81 -8.30 -6.38 -10.67
C GLN A 81 -7.77 -6.31 -12.10
N LEU A 82 -7.33 -7.46 -12.63
CA LEU A 82 -7.01 -7.61 -14.04
C LEU A 82 -8.14 -8.37 -14.72
N LEU A 83 -8.63 -7.81 -15.83
CA LEU A 83 -9.68 -8.40 -16.65
C LEU A 83 -9.05 -9.06 -17.88
N ASP A 84 -9.65 -10.14 -18.38
CA ASP A 84 -9.19 -10.83 -19.60
C ASP A 84 -7.67 -11.11 -19.58
N VAL A 85 -7.20 -11.76 -18.52
CA VAL A 85 -5.76 -12.00 -18.28
C VAL A 85 -5.11 -12.62 -19.51
N GLN A 86 -4.04 -11.98 -20.00
CA GLN A 86 -3.23 -12.44 -21.12
C GLN A 86 -1.90 -13.02 -20.63
N LEU A 87 -1.21 -13.74 -21.51
CA LEU A 87 0.15 -14.24 -21.24
C LEU A 87 1.14 -13.10 -20.91
N SER A 88 0.89 -11.89 -21.42
CA SER A 88 1.70 -10.70 -21.10
C SER A 88 1.53 -10.21 -19.66
N ASP A 89 0.43 -10.57 -18.99
CA ASP A 89 0.17 -10.20 -17.60
C ASP A 89 0.80 -11.19 -16.62
N ALA A 90 1.32 -12.32 -17.11
CA ALA A 90 2.09 -13.24 -16.28
C ALA A 90 3.35 -12.53 -15.74
N GLY A 91 3.66 -12.75 -14.47
CA GLY A 91 4.81 -12.15 -13.82
C GLY A 91 4.60 -11.91 -12.34
N THR A 92 5.49 -11.12 -11.76
CA THR A 92 5.48 -10.81 -10.33
C THR A 92 4.76 -9.50 -10.06
N TYR A 93 3.80 -9.54 -9.13
CA TYR A 93 3.05 -8.38 -8.66
C TYR A 93 3.49 -7.99 -7.25
N LYS A 94 3.69 -6.71 -6.99
CA LYS A 94 4.08 -6.18 -5.67
C LYS A 94 3.47 -4.82 -5.38
#